data_AF-A0A4S2TJ91-F1
#
_entry.id   AF-A0A4S2TJ91-F1
#
_cell.length_a   1.000
_cell.length_b   1.000
_cell.length_c   1.000
_cell.angle_alpha   90.00
_cell.angle_beta   90.00
_cell.angle_gamma   90.00
#
_symmetry.space_group_name_H-M   'P 1'
#
loop_
_entity.id
_entity.type
_entity.pdbx_description
1 polymer ?
#
loop_
_entity_poly.entity_id
_entity_poly.type
_entity_poly.pdbx_seq_one_letter_code
_entity_poly.pdbx_strand_id
1 'polypeptide(L)'
;MADAVGFSFSDTIAGYVVRFDSRSRLLRLKTSDDREFDISLAGDPSAELVRNLDEPYIDASGHIDEMLSPGRLLFAYGVHYPQAGGRFDAKRLVFLGRGAEDYRFEEPSWWVKQIESLADFYKRAQFGDGPVDFAEYRTEIRLGGDKTASHVQETDTISRLVYGMASAYLLTGKDEYLEVAERGTEYLRKHMRVVDSEEDVVFWYHGIRVDGDSERKLFTSEFSDDYDAIPMYEQIYALAGPIQTYRVTGDVRIKDDADATIRLFDKFFKDEELGGYYSHIDPILFSADHESLGENAERKNWNSVGDHAPAYLINLYLATGDQKYADFLEYTFDTIADKFPDYKNSPFVQERFYRDWSHDTTHSWQQNRAVVGHNLKIAWNLMRMNSLKAKPAYEELARKIGEIMPAVGSDRQRGGWYDVVERVKEGDEESYRFAWHDRKAWWQQEQAILAYLILNGTVGGDDFLREARQAEAFYNTFFLDHDEGAVYFNVLASGTPYLLGTERLKGSHSMSMYHSAELCYLSAVYNNLLINGREMDFHFQPDPTDLPDRVLRVSPDLLPAGSVEVASVEIDEKPWTDFDAKGLTVRLPDVQGRVKVKVRLRPVTR
;
A
#
# COMPACT_ATOMS: atom_id res chain seq x y z
N MET A 1 -2.78 38.69 -11.37
CA MET A 1 -3.45 38.04 -12.51
C MET A 1 -2.38 37.21 -13.19
N ALA A 2 -2.38 35.89 -12.98
CA ALA A 2 -1.54 35.03 -13.80
C ALA A 2 -2.07 35.13 -15.23
N ASP A 3 -1.19 35.42 -16.19
CA ASP A 3 -1.57 35.49 -17.60
C ASP A 3 -2.27 34.18 -18.00
N ALA A 4 -3.45 34.31 -18.59
CA ALA A 4 -4.22 33.16 -19.05
C ALA A 4 -3.40 32.39 -20.09
N VAL A 5 -3.27 31.07 -19.90
CA VAL A 5 -2.57 30.17 -20.83
C VAL A 5 -3.11 30.39 -22.25
N GLY A 6 -2.22 30.87 -23.15
CA GLY A 6 -2.60 31.33 -24.49
C GLY A 6 -2.80 30.24 -25.56
N PHE A 7 -2.84 28.96 -25.17
CA PHE A 7 -2.98 27.81 -26.07
C PHE A 7 -3.96 26.79 -25.49
N SER A 8 -4.50 25.91 -26.34
CA SER A 8 -5.40 24.84 -25.91
C SER A 8 -4.65 23.64 -25.38
N PHE A 9 -5.16 23.03 -24.31
CA PHE A 9 -4.62 21.79 -23.73
C PHE A 9 -5.72 20.96 -23.08
N SER A 10 -5.51 19.66 -22.99
CA SER A 10 -6.43 18.77 -22.27
C SER A 10 -6.10 18.72 -20.79
N ASP A 11 -7.12 18.65 -19.95
CA ASP A 11 -6.94 18.54 -18.51
C ASP A 11 -8.13 17.86 -17.81
N THR A 12 -7.93 17.51 -16.54
CA THR A 12 -8.95 16.98 -15.64
C THR A 12 -9.29 18.00 -14.55
N ILE A 13 -10.58 18.09 -14.19
CA ILE A 13 -11.05 18.81 -13.02
C ILE A 13 -11.82 17.80 -12.15
N ALA A 14 -11.32 17.56 -10.95
CA ALA A 14 -11.97 16.78 -9.91
C ALA A 14 -12.65 17.75 -8.94
N GLY A 15 -13.95 17.57 -8.70
CA GLY A 15 -14.62 18.48 -7.78
C GLY A 15 -16.06 18.15 -7.50
N TYR A 16 -16.62 18.91 -6.57
CA TYR A 16 -17.98 18.80 -6.10
C TYR A 16 -18.88 19.69 -6.95
N VAL A 17 -20.00 19.14 -7.42
CA VAL A 17 -21.01 19.90 -8.14
C VAL A 17 -21.56 21.00 -7.24
N VAL A 18 -21.45 22.25 -7.68
CA VAL A 18 -22.09 23.39 -7.02
C VAL A 18 -23.48 23.60 -7.61
N ARG A 19 -23.56 23.62 -8.94
CA ARG A 19 -24.80 23.75 -9.70
C ARG A 19 -24.62 23.24 -11.12
N PHE A 20 -25.72 22.83 -11.73
CA PHE A 20 -25.80 22.52 -13.14
C PHE A 20 -27.04 23.19 -13.75
N ASP A 21 -26.86 23.90 -14.85
CA ASP A 21 -27.95 24.46 -15.65
C ASP A 21 -28.10 23.68 -16.95
N SER A 22 -29.15 22.88 -17.02
CA SER A 22 -29.44 22.03 -18.19
C SER A 22 -29.76 22.83 -19.45
N ARG A 23 -30.26 24.07 -19.35
CA ARG A 23 -30.58 24.90 -20.51
C ARG A 23 -29.33 25.48 -21.14
N SER A 24 -28.42 26.02 -20.32
CA SER A 24 -27.15 26.58 -20.81
C SER A 24 -26.03 25.54 -20.95
N ARG A 25 -26.28 24.30 -20.50
CA ARG A 25 -25.30 23.19 -20.46
C ARG A 25 -24.04 23.57 -19.69
N LEU A 26 -24.19 24.34 -18.62
CA LEU A 26 -23.09 24.83 -17.80
C LEU A 26 -23.09 24.12 -16.44
N LEU A 27 -22.01 23.39 -16.18
CA LEU A 27 -21.72 22.73 -14.92
C LEU A 27 -20.71 23.58 -14.14
N ARG A 28 -20.99 23.85 -12.87
CA ARG A 28 -20.02 24.46 -11.96
C ARG A 28 -19.50 23.43 -10.98
N LEU A 29 -18.19 23.22 -10.98
CA LEU A 29 -17.49 22.38 -10.00
C LEU A 29 -16.68 23.23 -9.04
N LYS A 30 -16.56 22.77 -7.80
CA LYS A 30 -15.69 23.31 -6.78
C LYS A 30 -14.62 22.26 -6.42
N THR A 31 -13.36 22.58 -6.63
CA THR A 31 -12.21 21.70 -6.34
C THR A 31 -11.95 21.62 -4.83
N SER A 32 -11.06 20.71 -4.41
CA SER A 32 -10.76 20.47 -2.99
C SER A 32 -10.00 21.62 -2.30
N ASP A 33 -9.52 22.60 -3.06
CA ASP A 33 -8.95 23.88 -2.60
C ASP A 33 -9.89 25.07 -2.84
N ASP A 34 -11.19 24.80 -2.93
CA ASP A 34 -12.28 25.77 -3.03
C ASP A 34 -12.34 26.62 -4.32
N ARG A 35 -11.51 26.35 -5.33
CA ARG A 35 -11.61 27.03 -6.64
C ARG A 35 -12.85 26.55 -7.39
N GLU A 36 -13.57 27.49 -8.00
CA GLU A 36 -14.73 27.20 -8.84
C GLU A 36 -14.35 27.20 -10.33
N PHE A 37 -14.82 26.19 -11.06
CA PHE A 37 -14.65 26.07 -12.50
C PHE A 37 -16.01 25.98 -13.19
N ASP A 38 -16.21 26.80 -14.21
CA ASP A 38 -17.35 26.72 -15.12
C ASP A 38 -16.97 25.81 -16.31
N ILE A 39 -17.68 24.69 -16.41
CA ILE A 39 -17.44 23.58 -17.34
C ILE A 39 -18.61 23.51 -18.33
N SER A 40 -18.30 23.65 -19.61
CA SER A 40 -19.28 23.54 -20.69
C SER A 40 -19.50 22.07 -21.07
N LEU A 41 -20.77 21.66 -21.05
CA LEU A 41 -21.25 20.35 -21.50
C LEU A 41 -22.01 20.45 -22.84
N ALA A 42 -21.83 21.56 -23.56
CA ALA A 42 -22.51 21.83 -24.84
C ALA A 42 -22.00 20.94 -25.99
N GLY A 43 -20.85 20.30 -25.81
CA GLY A 43 -20.27 19.35 -26.77
C GLY A 43 -20.66 17.90 -26.53
N ASP A 44 -21.74 17.65 -25.77
CA ASP A 44 -22.28 16.33 -25.43
C ASP A 44 -21.18 15.33 -25.00
N PRO A 45 -20.53 15.56 -23.83
CA PRO A 45 -19.47 14.68 -23.36
C PRO A 45 -20.01 13.28 -23.11
N SER A 46 -19.15 12.27 -23.25
CA SER A 46 -19.47 10.94 -22.73
C SER A 46 -19.50 10.99 -21.20
N ALA A 47 -20.23 10.07 -20.60
CA ALA A 47 -20.17 9.85 -19.17
C ALA A 47 -20.21 8.37 -18.82
N GLU A 48 -19.60 8.03 -17.70
CA GLU A 48 -19.63 6.67 -17.16
C GLU A 48 -19.71 6.67 -15.63
N LEU A 49 -20.09 5.52 -15.08
CA LEU A 49 -19.88 5.22 -13.68
C LEU A 49 -18.52 4.53 -13.49
N VAL A 50 -17.84 4.86 -12.39
CA VAL A 50 -16.65 4.14 -11.94
C VAL A 50 -16.96 2.64 -11.86
N ARG A 51 -16.00 1.80 -12.26
CA ARG A 51 -16.17 0.35 -12.35
C ARG A 51 -14.93 -0.37 -11.87
N ASN A 52 -15.11 -1.57 -11.31
CA ASN A 52 -14.01 -2.39 -10.85
C ASN A 52 -13.34 -3.14 -12.03
N LEU A 53 -12.20 -3.80 -11.80
CA LEU A 53 -11.38 -4.43 -12.85
C LEU A 53 -12.17 -5.38 -13.78
N ASP A 54 -12.98 -6.27 -13.21
CA ASP A 54 -13.76 -7.25 -13.99
C ASP A 54 -15.17 -6.78 -14.34
N GLU A 55 -15.49 -5.50 -14.10
CA GLU A 55 -16.80 -4.95 -14.43
C GLU A 55 -16.83 -4.35 -15.85
N PRO A 56 -17.91 -4.58 -16.61
CA PRO A 56 -18.07 -3.98 -17.93
C PRO A 56 -18.22 -2.46 -17.83
N TYR A 57 -17.95 -1.75 -18.93
CA TYR A 57 -18.20 -0.30 -19.03
C TYR A 57 -19.66 0.02 -18.73
N ILE A 58 -19.89 1.02 -17.88
CA ILE A 58 -21.23 1.43 -17.46
C ILE A 58 -21.50 2.83 -18.02
N ASP A 59 -22.16 2.90 -19.18
CA ASP A 59 -22.51 4.17 -19.79
C ASP A 59 -23.50 4.97 -18.93
N ALA A 60 -23.19 6.25 -18.73
CA ALA A 60 -24.02 7.23 -18.04
C ALA A 60 -24.33 8.44 -18.92
N SER A 61 -23.94 8.41 -20.21
CA SER A 61 -24.04 9.56 -21.14
C SER A 61 -25.49 10.06 -21.28
N GLY A 62 -26.46 9.14 -21.34
CA GLY A 62 -27.89 9.46 -21.39
C GLY A 62 -28.49 9.97 -20.07
N HIS A 63 -27.74 9.91 -18.96
CA HIS A 63 -28.22 10.22 -17.61
C HIS A 63 -27.51 11.41 -16.96
N ILE A 64 -26.67 12.15 -17.71
CA ILE A 64 -25.89 13.28 -17.18
C ILE A 64 -26.77 14.27 -16.42
N ASP A 65 -27.89 14.69 -17.01
CA ASP A 65 -28.79 15.70 -16.43
C ASP A 65 -29.44 15.24 -15.13
N GLU A 66 -29.71 13.93 -15.00
CA GLU A 66 -30.28 13.32 -13.80
C GLU A 66 -29.23 13.13 -12.70
N MET A 67 -27.97 12.95 -13.09
CA MET A 67 -26.86 12.65 -12.18
C MET A 67 -26.17 13.91 -11.64
N LEU A 68 -26.20 15.04 -12.35
CA LEU A 68 -25.58 16.29 -11.89
C LEU A 68 -26.41 16.95 -10.78
N SER A 69 -26.08 16.61 -9.54
CA SER A 69 -26.72 17.10 -8.31
C SER A 69 -25.70 17.77 -7.38
N PRO A 70 -26.05 18.87 -6.68
CA PRO A 70 -25.13 19.55 -5.77
C PRO A 70 -24.50 18.62 -4.73
N GLY A 71 -23.23 18.86 -4.40
CA GLY A 71 -22.46 18.05 -3.45
C GLY A 71 -21.88 16.76 -4.04
N ARG A 72 -22.22 16.38 -5.27
CA ARG A 72 -21.64 15.19 -5.90
C ARG A 72 -20.19 15.40 -6.31
N LEU A 73 -19.28 14.53 -5.90
CA LEU A 73 -17.92 14.46 -6.44
C LEU A 73 -17.92 13.76 -7.81
N LEU A 74 -17.22 14.33 -8.79
CA LEU A 74 -16.99 13.73 -10.11
C LEU A 74 -15.66 14.18 -10.72
N PHE A 75 -15.22 13.47 -11.75
CA PHE A 75 -14.11 13.88 -12.61
C PHE A 75 -14.63 14.37 -13.97
N ALA A 76 -14.15 15.52 -14.41
CA ALA A 76 -14.40 16.06 -15.75
C ALA A 76 -13.09 16.18 -16.52
N TYR A 77 -12.90 15.34 -17.54
CA TYR A 77 -11.79 15.46 -18.48
C TYR A 77 -12.25 16.21 -19.73
N GLY A 78 -11.45 17.18 -20.16
CA GLY A 78 -11.85 18.12 -21.21
C GLY A 78 -10.70 18.93 -21.78
N VAL A 79 -11.04 19.96 -22.56
CA VAL A 79 -10.06 20.82 -23.24
C VAL A 79 -10.26 22.26 -22.80
N HIS A 80 -9.19 22.89 -22.34
CA HIS A 80 -9.11 24.33 -22.16
C HIS A 80 -8.92 25.01 -23.52
N TYR A 81 -9.68 26.07 -23.78
CA TYR A 81 -9.51 26.93 -24.95
C TYR A 81 -9.11 28.36 -24.54
N PRO A 82 -8.14 28.98 -25.23
CA PRO A 82 -7.74 30.36 -24.98
C PRO A 82 -8.82 31.32 -25.50
N GLN A 83 -9.74 31.71 -24.61
CA GLN A 83 -10.78 32.71 -24.86
C GLN A 83 -10.86 33.64 -23.64
N ALA A 84 -11.40 34.86 -23.82
CA ALA A 84 -11.59 35.79 -22.71
C ALA A 84 -12.47 35.13 -21.63
N GLY A 85 -11.90 34.89 -20.44
CA GLY A 85 -12.56 34.20 -19.32
C GLY A 85 -12.22 32.71 -19.15
N GLY A 86 -11.51 32.10 -20.10
CA GLY A 86 -11.12 30.67 -20.07
C GLY A 86 -12.32 29.73 -20.23
N ARG A 87 -12.38 28.97 -21.32
CA ARG A 87 -13.46 27.99 -21.55
C ARG A 87 -12.91 26.58 -21.39
N PHE A 88 -13.52 25.77 -20.52
CA PHE A 88 -13.26 24.34 -20.42
C PHE A 88 -14.43 23.55 -20.98
N ASP A 89 -14.20 22.83 -22.09
CA ASP A 89 -15.21 21.95 -22.70
C ASP A 89 -14.96 20.52 -22.24
N ALA A 90 -15.87 19.98 -21.44
CA ALA A 90 -15.81 18.58 -21.03
C ALA A 90 -15.96 17.67 -22.26
N LYS A 91 -15.21 16.57 -22.24
CA LYS A 91 -15.28 15.47 -23.22
C LYS A 91 -15.69 14.16 -22.56
N ARG A 92 -15.38 13.99 -21.27
CA ARG A 92 -15.72 12.81 -20.48
C ARG A 92 -16.03 13.21 -19.04
N LEU A 93 -17.10 12.66 -18.48
CA LEU A 93 -17.43 12.74 -17.05
C LEU A 93 -17.35 11.35 -16.43
N VAL A 94 -16.75 11.24 -15.24
CA VAL A 94 -16.78 9.99 -14.45
C VAL A 94 -17.51 10.24 -13.14
N PHE A 95 -18.61 9.52 -12.95
CA PHE A 95 -19.41 9.54 -11.74
C PHE A 95 -19.01 8.41 -10.80
N LEU A 96 -18.97 8.69 -9.50
CA LEU A 96 -18.50 7.73 -8.49
C LEU A 96 -19.60 6.81 -7.95
N GLY A 97 -20.85 7.10 -8.29
CA GLY A 97 -22.05 6.36 -7.90
C GLY A 97 -23.30 7.00 -8.49
N ARG A 98 -24.46 6.42 -8.18
CA ARG A 98 -25.75 6.88 -8.73
C ARG A 98 -26.28 8.10 -7.99
N GLY A 99 -26.10 8.16 -6.66
CA GLY A 99 -26.36 9.31 -5.80
C GLY A 99 -25.16 10.27 -5.65
N ALA A 100 -25.39 11.41 -4.98
CA ALA A 100 -24.31 12.37 -4.65
C ALA A 100 -23.40 11.87 -3.51
N GLU A 101 -23.98 11.08 -2.59
CA GLU A 101 -23.31 10.45 -1.44
C GLU A 101 -23.08 8.94 -1.65
N ASP A 102 -23.40 8.42 -2.85
CA ASP A 102 -23.12 7.02 -3.19
C ASP A 102 -21.73 6.92 -3.80
N TYR A 103 -20.88 6.10 -3.19
CA TYR A 103 -19.57 5.76 -3.71
C TYR A 103 -19.51 4.25 -3.94
N ARG A 104 -19.30 3.82 -5.19
CA ARG A 104 -19.27 2.38 -5.53
C ARG A 104 -18.11 1.64 -4.85
N PHE A 105 -17.00 2.32 -4.62
CA PHE A 105 -15.86 1.76 -3.89
C PHE A 105 -16.12 1.55 -2.39
N GLU A 106 -17.22 2.09 -1.86
CA GLU A 106 -17.70 1.77 -0.51
C GLU A 106 -18.69 0.59 -0.51
N GLU A 107 -19.00 -0.05 -1.64
CA GLU A 107 -19.81 -1.28 -1.66
C GLU A 107 -19.09 -2.41 -0.89
N PRO A 108 -19.77 -3.24 -0.08
CA PRO A 108 -19.11 -4.13 0.88
C PRO A 108 -18.10 -5.12 0.26
N SER A 109 -18.32 -5.52 -0.98
CA SER A 109 -17.49 -6.49 -1.71
C SER A 109 -16.56 -5.85 -2.73
N TRP A 110 -16.52 -4.51 -2.86
CA TRP A 110 -15.74 -3.84 -3.90
C TRP A 110 -14.27 -4.24 -3.87
N TRP A 111 -13.63 -4.03 -2.72
CA TRP A 111 -12.22 -4.32 -2.52
C TRP A 111 -11.92 -5.83 -2.49
N VAL A 112 -12.87 -6.66 -2.05
CA VAL A 112 -12.74 -8.13 -2.08
C VAL A 112 -12.72 -8.65 -3.53
N LYS A 113 -13.59 -8.12 -4.40
CA LYS A 113 -13.57 -8.45 -5.83
C LYS A 113 -12.33 -7.91 -6.53
N GLN A 114 -11.82 -6.76 -6.11
CA GLN A 114 -10.64 -6.17 -6.71
C GLN A 114 -9.37 -6.99 -6.41
N ILE A 115 -9.18 -7.44 -5.16
CA ILE A 115 -8.06 -8.34 -4.82
C ILE A 115 -8.16 -9.69 -5.53
N GLU A 116 -9.37 -10.21 -5.74
CA GLU A 116 -9.63 -11.43 -6.50
C GLU A 116 -9.16 -11.27 -7.95
N SER A 117 -9.56 -10.19 -8.63
CA SER A 117 -9.11 -9.87 -10.00
C SER A 117 -7.59 -9.71 -10.10
N LEU A 118 -6.99 -9.03 -9.12
CA LEU A 118 -5.53 -8.87 -9.03
C LEU A 118 -4.82 -10.23 -8.86
N ALA A 119 -5.33 -11.09 -7.97
CA ALA A 119 -4.78 -12.42 -7.74
C ALA A 119 -4.85 -13.28 -9.00
N ASP A 120 -6.00 -13.27 -9.68
CA ASP A 120 -6.19 -14.00 -10.93
C ASP A 120 -5.23 -13.51 -12.02
N PHE A 121 -5.04 -12.18 -12.14
CA PHE A 121 -4.07 -11.60 -13.07
C PHE A 121 -2.64 -12.10 -12.80
N TYR A 122 -2.14 -11.94 -11.56
CA TYR A 122 -0.75 -12.30 -11.25
C TYR A 122 -0.51 -13.81 -11.30
N LYS A 123 -1.48 -14.63 -10.87
CA LYS A 123 -1.40 -16.09 -10.99
C LYS A 123 -1.30 -16.50 -12.45
N ARG A 124 -2.17 -15.95 -13.32
CA ARG A 124 -2.14 -16.22 -14.76
C ARG A 124 -0.83 -15.73 -15.40
N ALA A 125 -0.40 -14.52 -15.09
CA ALA A 125 0.83 -13.93 -15.63
C ALA A 125 2.08 -14.75 -15.27
N GLN A 126 2.13 -15.29 -14.05
CA GLN A 126 3.28 -16.05 -13.56
C GLN A 126 3.22 -17.55 -13.87
N PHE A 127 2.04 -18.17 -13.92
CA PHE A 127 1.94 -19.63 -13.95
C PHE A 127 0.95 -20.18 -14.99
N GLY A 128 0.15 -19.32 -15.63
CA GLY A 128 -0.93 -19.73 -16.52
C GLY A 128 -1.96 -20.62 -15.82
N ASP A 129 -2.52 -21.58 -16.57
CA ASP A 129 -3.48 -22.57 -16.05
C ASP A 129 -2.80 -23.85 -15.50
N GLY A 130 -1.47 -23.90 -15.56
CA GLY A 130 -0.66 -25.04 -15.13
C GLY A 130 -0.45 -25.10 -13.61
N PRO A 131 0.31 -26.09 -13.13
CA PRO A 131 0.73 -26.12 -11.74
C PRO A 131 1.62 -24.90 -11.44
N VAL A 132 1.51 -24.36 -10.23
CA VAL A 132 2.34 -23.24 -9.78
C VAL A 132 3.80 -23.70 -9.65
N ASP A 133 4.67 -23.21 -10.52
CA ASP A 133 6.09 -23.49 -10.52
C ASP A 133 6.90 -22.18 -10.48
N PHE A 134 7.56 -21.92 -9.36
CA PHE A 134 8.37 -20.72 -9.17
C PHE A 134 9.70 -20.75 -9.94
N ALA A 135 10.14 -21.89 -10.50
CA ALA A 135 11.24 -21.87 -11.47
C ALA A 135 10.86 -21.06 -12.73
N GLU A 136 9.56 -21.00 -13.06
CA GLU A 136 9.04 -20.22 -14.17
C GLU A 136 8.70 -18.77 -13.79
N TYR A 137 8.79 -18.39 -12.51
CA TYR A 137 8.53 -17.02 -12.06
C TYR A 137 9.47 -16.02 -12.74
N ARG A 138 8.97 -14.80 -12.99
CA ARG A 138 9.76 -13.68 -13.50
C ARG A 138 9.46 -12.42 -12.70
N THR A 139 10.49 -11.71 -12.27
CA THR A 139 10.35 -10.38 -11.65
C THR A 139 9.68 -9.41 -12.61
N GLU A 140 10.07 -9.43 -13.89
CA GLU A 140 9.55 -8.51 -14.88
C GLU A 140 8.34 -9.08 -15.64
N ILE A 141 7.20 -8.39 -15.53
CA ILE A 141 5.95 -8.71 -16.23
C ILE A 141 5.52 -7.49 -17.05
N ARG A 142 5.33 -7.68 -18.36
CA ARG A 142 4.87 -6.64 -19.29
C ARG A 142 3.41 -6.28 -19.07
N LEU A 143 2.97 -5.23 -19.75
CA LEU A 143 1.63 -4.66 -19.62
C LEU A 143 0.50 -5.71 -19.69
N GLY A 144 0.52 -6.57 -20.71
CA GLY A 144 -0.49 -7.63 -20.89
C GLY A 144 -0.29 -8.90 -20.06
N GLY A 145 0.63 -8.90 -19.09
CA GLY A 145 0.95 -10.08 -18.27
C GLY A 145 2.05 -10.98 -18.85
N ASP A 146 2.60 -10.67 -20.03
CA ASP A 146 3.69 -11.44 -20.62
C ASP A 146 5.00 -11.29 -19.84
N LYS A 147 5.67 -12.41 -19.61
CA LYS A 147 7.01 -12.47 -19.03
C LYS A 147 8.08 -11.88 -19.95
N THR A 148 9.09 -11.23 -19.37
CA THR A 148 10.30 -10.84 -20.13
C THR A 148 11.28 -12.02 -20.28
N ALA A 149 12.36 -11.78 -21.01
CA ALA A 149 13.46 -12.75 -21.15
C ALA A 149 14.44 -12.71 -19.95
N SER A 150 14.24 -11.82 -18.98
CA SER A 150 15.08 -11.76 -17.78
C SER A 150 14.75 -12.93 -16.87
N HIS A 151 15.75 -13.71 -16.49
CA HIS A 151 15.62 -14.80 -15.52
C HIS A 151 16.18 -14.46 -14.13
N VAL A 152 16.33 -13.16 -13.86
CA VAL A 152 16.58 -12.70 -12.49
C VAL A 152 15.27 -12.78 -11.72
N GLN A 153 15.33 -13.43 -10.57
CA GLN A 153 14.23 -13.57 -9.64
C GLN A 153 14.65 -12.93 -8.32
N GLU A 154 13.97 -11.85 -7.95
CA GLU A 154 14.29 -11.05 -6.77
C GLU A 154 13.48 -11.52 -5.57
N THR A 155 14.14 -11.66 -4.44
CA THR A 155 13.57 -12.18 -3.19
C THR A 155 12.41 -11.32 -2.70
N ASP A 156 12.59 -10.01 -2.67
CA ASP A 156 11.57 -9.07 -2.20
C ASP A 156 10.34 -9.09 -3.13
N THR A 157 10.54 -9.18 -4.44
CA THR A 157 9.46 -9.17 -5.44
C THR A 157 8.64 -10.47 -5.41
N ILE A 158 9.30 -11.62 -5.23
CA ILE A 158 8.60 -12.89 -4.96
C ILE A 158 7.82 -12.80 -3.65
N SER A 159 8.45 -12.28 -2.59
CA SER A 159 7.79 -12.12 -1.28
C SER A 159 6.56 -11.21 -1.37
N ARG A 160 6.62 -10.15 -2.17
CA ARG A 160 5.48 -9.28 -2.46
C ARG A 160 4.34 -10.01 -3.20
N LEU A 161 4.64 -10.90 -4.14
CA LEU A 161 3.63 -11.76 -4.78
C LEU A 161 2.97 -12.69 -3.75
N VAL A 162 3.78 -13.33 -2.91
CA VAL A 162 3.32 -14.23 -1.85
C VAL A 162 2.39 -13.50 -0.88
N TYR A 163 2.75 -12.27 -0.47
CA TYR A 163 1.89 -11.44 0.38
C TYR A 163 0.51 -11.22 -0.25
N GLY A 164 0.49 -10.85 -1.54
CA GLY A 164 -0.75 -10.58 -2.25
C GLY A 164 -1.65 -11.80 -2.33
N MET A 165 -1.07 -12.96 -2.61
CA MET A 165 -1.78 -14.23 -2.71
C MET A 165 -2.31 -14.72 -1.36
N ALA A 166 -1.52 -14.61 -0.29
CA ALA A 166 -1.96 -14.94 1.06
C ALA A 166 -3.09 -14.00 1.54
N SER A 167 -3.01 -12.71 1.21
CA SER A 167 -4.07 -11.73 1.51
C SER A 167 -5.34 -11.97 0.69
N ALA A 168 -5.20 -12.38 -0.57
CA ALA A 168 -6.32 -12.79 -1.41
C ALA A 168 -7.02 -14.03 -0.83
N TYR A 169 -6.27 -15.03 -0.38
CA TYR A 169 -6.84 -16.17 0.33
C TYR A 169 -7.58 -15.73 1.60
N LEU A 170 -6.96 -14.88 2.42
CA LEU A 170 -7.54 -14.40 3.67
C LEU A 170 -8.93 -13.75 3.47
N LEU A 171 -9.16 -13.07 2.34
CA LEU A 171 -10.45 -12.44 2.02
C LEU A 171 -11.44 -13.33 1.26
N THR A 172 -10.98 -14.35 0.54
CA THR A 172 -11.83 -15.10 -0.42
C THR A 172 -11.99 -16.58 -0.08
N GLY A 173 -11.05 -17.16 0.68
CA GLY A 173 -10.98 -18.59 0.97
C GLY A 173 -10.65 -19.47 -0.24
N LYS A 174 -10.19 -18.91 -1.36
CA LYS A 174 -9.85 -19.68 -2.57
C LYS A 174 -8.48 -20.36 -2.46
N ASP A 175 -8.49 -21.69 -2.40
CA ASP A 175 -7.29 -22.52 -2.22
C ASP A 175 -6.17 -22.26 -3.24
N GLU A 176 -6.51 -21.86 -4.47
CA GLU A 176 -5.53 -21.60 -5.52
C GLU A 176 -4.60 -20.42 -5.19
N TYR A 177 -5.08 -19.43 -4.42
CA TYR A 177 -4.24 -18.33 -3.96
C TYR A 177 -3.32 -18.77 -2.81
N LEU A 178 -3.84 -19.62 -1.91
CA LEU A 178 -3.01 -20.18 -0.84
C LEU A 178 -1.92 -21.08 -1.42
N GLU A 179 -2.21 -21.88 -2.44
CA GLU A 179 -1.21 -22.70 -3.12
C GLU A 179 -0.05 -21.85 -3.66
N VAL A 180 -0.33 -20.69 -4.28
CA VAL A 180 0.73 -19.78 -4.74
C VAL A 180 1.54 -19.23 -3.57
N ALA A 181 0.88 -18.79 -2.51
CA ALA A 181 1.55 -18.23 -1.34
C ALA A 181 2.49 -19.25 -0.66
N GLU A 182 2.02 -20.49 -0.48
CA GLU A 182 2.79 -21.55 0.17
C GLU A 182 3.97 -22.02 -0.67
N ARG A 183 3.74 -22.25 -1.97
CA ARG A 183 4.82 -22.64 -2.87
C ARG A 183 5.86 -21.54 -3.01
N GLY A 184 5.45 -20.28 -3.06
CA GLY A 184 6.37 -19.14 -3.12
C GLY A 184 7.16 -19.00 -1.82
N THR A 185 6.52 -19.19 -0.66
CA THR A 185 7.20 -19.20 0.64
C THR A 185 8.22 -20.32 0.71
N GLU A 186 7.88 -21.54 0.30
CA GLU A 186 8.82 -22.66 0.27
C GLU A 186 9.96 -22.40 -0.73
N TYR A 187 9.66 -21.79 -1.88
CA TYR A 187 10.67 -21.41 -2.87
C TYR A 187 11.69 -20.43 -2.29
N LEU A 188 11.22 -19.36 -1.62
CA LEU A 188 12.08 -18.41 -0.90
C LEU A 188 12.94 -19.13 0.15
N ARG A 189 12.34 -19.97 0.99
CA ARG A 189 13.05 -20.69 2.07
C ARG A 189 14.10 -21.66 1.54
N LYS A 190 13.88 -22.24 0.37
CA LYS A 190 14.79 -23.21 -0.26
C LYS A 190 15.89 -22.52 -1.07
N HIS A 191 15.59 -21.44 -1.78
CA HIS A 191 16.48 -20.85 -2.77
C HIS A 191 17.08 -19.51 -2.34
N MET A 192 16.43 -18.73 -1.50
CA MET A 192 16.89 -17.38 -1.14
C MET A 192 17.42 -17.27 0.29
N ARG A 193 16.91 -18.11 1.19
CA ARG A 193 17.27 -18.11 2.61
C ARG A 193 18.68 -18.67 2.84
N VAL A 194 19.44 -17.98 3.69
CA VAL A 194 20.69 -18.47 4.27
C VAL A 194 20.52 -18.58 5.77
N VAL A 195 20.82 -19.76 6.30
CA VAL A 195 20.86 -20.02 7.74
C VAL A 195 22.32 -20.00 8.17
N ASP A 196 22.71 -19.00 8.94
CA ASP A 196 24.02 -18.93 9.57
C ASP A 196 23.92 -19.48 10.99
N SER A 197 24.36 -20.73 11.17
CA SER A 197 24.31 -21.38 12.48
C SER A 197 25.42 -20.95 13.43
N GLU A 198 26.48 -20.31 12.94
CA GLU A 198 27.55 -19.79 13.80
C GLU A 198 27.11 -18.48 14.45
N GLU A 199 26.47 -17.61 13.66
CA GLU A 199 25.97 -16.32 14.14
C GLU A 199 24.54 -16.38 14.72
N ASP A 200 23.84 -17.51 14.55
CA ASP A 200 22.43 -17.76 14.92
C ASP A 200 21.46 -16.75 14.28
N VAL A 201 21.59 -16.55 12.96
CA VAL A 201 20.78 -15.61 12.18
C VAL A 201 20.31 -16.21 10.87
N VAL A 202 19.28 -15.59 10.29
CA VAL A 202 18.86 -15.83 8.91
C VAL A 202 18.93 -14.52 8.14
N PHE A 203 19.63 -14.55 7.00
CA PHE A 203 19.57 -13.49 5.99
C PHE A 203 19.11 -14.08 4.65
N TRP A 204 18.73 -13.21 3.74
CA TRP A 204 18.17 -13.55 2.45
C TRP A 204 19.04 -12.97 1.36
N TYR A 205 19.38 -13.79 0.36
CA TYR A 205 19.99 -13.30 -0.87
C TYR A 205 19.08 -12.27 -1.53
N HIS A 206 19.68 -11.27 -2.19
CA HIS A 206 18.93 -10.34 -3.04
C HIS A 206 18.06 -11.10 -4.06
N GLY A 207 18.62 -12.14 -4.65
CA GLY A 207 17.87 -13.02 -5.54
C GLY A 207 18.71 -14.15 -6.14
N ILE A 208 18.19 -14.72 -7.22
CA ILE A 208 18.91 -15.67 -8.06
C ILE A 208 18.78 -15.30 -9.53
N ARG A 209 19.75 -15.78 -10.32
CA ARG A 209 19.63 -15.89 -11.77
C ARG A 209 19.43 -17.34 -12.14
N VAL A 210 18.35 -17.65 -12.86
CA VAL A 210 18.01 -19.01 -13.31
C VAL A 210 18.45 -19.20 -14.76
N ASP A 211 19.34 -20.15 -14.99
CA ASP A 211 19.86 -20.50 -16.31
C ASP A 211 19.59 -22.00 -16.57
N GLY A 212 18.42 -22.30 -17.14
CA GLY A 212 17.96 -23.68 -17.32
C GLY A 212 17.82 -24.40 -15.99
N ASP A 213 18.52 -25.52 -15.82
CA ASP A 213 18.51 -26.32 -14.57
C ASP A 213 19.50 -25.81 -13.51
N SER A 214 20.22 -24.71 -13.77
CA SER A 214 21.20 -24.14 -12.85
C SER A 214 20.76 -22.79 -12.32
N GLU A 215 21.21 -22.45 -11.12
CA GLU A 215 20.96 -21.14 -10.52
C GLU A 215 22.25 -20.55 -9.98
N ARG A 216 22.38 -19.22 -10.09
CA ARG A 216 23.44 -18.44 -9.46
C ARG A 216 22.82 -17.55 -8.38
N LYS A 217 23.36 -17.62 -7.17
CA LYS A 217 22.97 -16.72 -6.07
C LYS A 217 23.48 -15.31 -6.33
N LEU A 218 22.62 -14.32 -6.15
CA LEU A 218 22.94 -12.90 -6.13
C LEU A 218 22.95 -12.48 -4.66
N PHE A 219 24.14 -12.39 -4.08
CA PHE A 219 24.27 -12.22 -2.64
C PHE A 219 23.98 -10.79 -2.20
N THR A 220 24.67 -9.83 -2.81
CA THR A 220 24.49 -8.39 -2.61
C THR A 220 23.33 -7.87 -3.43
N SER A 221 22.83 -6.69 -3.04
CA SER A 221 21.83 -6.00 -3.83
C SER A 221 22.36 -5.66 -5.23
N GLU A 222 21.50 -5.84 -6.24
CA GLU A 222 21.72 -5.36 -7.60
C GLU A 222 20.95 -4.03 -7.87
N PHE A 223 20.35 -3.43 -6.84
CA PHE A 223 19.69 -2.12 -6.97
C PHE A 223 20.72 -1.00 -6.94
N SER A 224 20.51 0.03 -7.76
CA SER A 224 21.52 1.08 -7.96
C SER A 224 21.92 1.82 -6.69
N ASP A 225 20.96 2.07 -5.78
CA ASP A 225 21.21 2.80 -4.53
C ASP A 225 21.81 1.92 -3.43
N ASP A 226 21.65 0.59 -3.54
CA ASP A 226 22.01 -0.38 -2.50
C ASP A 226 23.15 -1.32 -2.97
N TYR A 227 23.71 -1.05 -4.15
CA TYR A 227 24.62 -1.94 -4.87
C TYR A 227 25.82 -2.37 -4.02
N ASP A 228 26.20 -3.65 -4.12
CA ASP A 228 27.30 -4.26 -3.36
C ASP A 228 27.15 -4.21 -1.82
N ALA A 229 25.94 -3.96 -1.30
CA ALA A 229 25.63 -4.02 0.13
C ALA A 229 24.54 -5.05 0.46
N ILE A 230 24.29 -5.27 1.76
CA ILE A 230 23.07 -5.91 2.26
C ILE A 230 22.17 -4.82 2.86
N PRO A 231 21.18 -4.32 2.10
CA PRO A 231 20.23 -3.35 2.61
C PRO A 231 19.23 -4.02 3.57
N MET A 232 18.97 -3.37 4.70
CA MET A 232 17.97 -3.83 5.67
C MET A 232 16.58 -3.91 5.05
N TYR A 233 16.27 -2.98 4.13
CA TYR A 233 15.01 -2.93 3.40
C TYR A 233 14.70 -4.25 2.67
N GLU A 234 15.64 -4.80 1.92
CA GLU A 234 15.40 -6.07 1.21
C GLU A 234 15.12 -7.22 2.19
N GLN A 235 15.84 -7.24 3.33
CA GLN A 235 15.63 -8.26 4.36
C GLN A 235 14.25 -8.12 5.04
N ILE A 236 13.78 -6.88 5.24
CA ILE A 236 12.43 -6.59 5.76
C ILE A 236 11.36 -7.10 4.78
N TYR A 237 11.49 -6.79 3.49
CA TYR A 237 10.50 -7.23 2.49
C TYR A 237 10.63 -8.71 2.12
N ALA A 238 11.78 -9.35 2.34
CA ALA A 238 11.90 -10.80 2.25
C ALA A 238 10.91 -11.51 3.20
N LEU A 239 10.60 -10.91 4.36
CA LEU A 239 9.65 -11.45 5.34
C LEU A 239 8.17 -11.18 5.01
N ALA A 240 7.85 -10.24 4.11
CA ALA A 240 6.48 -9.76 3.93
C ALA A 240 5.49 -10.87 3.54
N GLY A 241 5.80 -11.58 2.46
CA GLY A 241 5.02 -12.73 2.00
C GLY A 241 4.99 -13.88 2.99
N PRO A 242 6.15 -14.42 3.40
CA PRO A 242 6.21 -15.51 4.36
C PRO A 242 5.37 -15.24 5.61
N ILE A 243 5.48 -14.06 6.24
CA ILE A 243 4.72 -13.77 7.46
C ILE A 243 3.21 -13.68 7.20
N GLN A 244 2.77 -13.15 6.06
CA GLN A 244 1.35 -13.17 5.70
C GLN A 244 0.86 -14.61 5.44
N THR A 245 1.70 -15.48 4.86
CA THR A 245 1.42 -16.93 4.77
C THR A 245 1.33 -17.57 6.16
N TYR A 246 2.26 -17.27 7.06
CA TYR A 246 2.24 -17.74 8.45
C TYR A 246 0.95 -17.35 9.18
N ARG A 247 0.48 -16.12 8.97
CA ARG A 247 -0.79 -15.65 9.54
C ARG A 247 -1.99 -16.49 9.11
N VAL A 248 -1.97 -17.04 7.89
CA VAL A 248 -3.01 -17.91 7.35
C VAL A 248 -2.84 -19.37 7.81
N THR A 249 -1.60 -19.88 7.86
CA THR A 249 -1.30 -21.32 7.95
C THR A 249 -0.74 -21.77 9.29
N GLY A 250 -0.27 -20.85 10.13
CA GLY A 250 0.40 -21.16 11.39
C GLY A 250 1.74 -21.89 11.24
N ASP A 251 2.31 -22.03 10.03
CA ASP A 251 3.54 -22.80 9.80
C ASP A 251 4.74 -22.24 10.59
N VAL A 252 5.07 -22.92 11.68
CA VAL A 252 6.07 -22.48 12.66
C VAL A 252 7.45 -22.24 12.05
N ARG A 253 7.79 -22.94 10.96
CA ARG A 253 9.08 -22.80 10.30
C ARG A 253 9.29 -21.40 9.72
N ILE A 254 8.20 -20.75 9.32
CA ILE A 254 8.23 -19.37 8.84
C ILE A 254 8.51 -18.41 10.00
N LYS A 255 7.87 -18.63 11.15
CA LYS A 255 8.10 -17.83 12.35
C LYS A 255 9.56 -17.97 12.82
N ASP A 256 10.11 -19.17 12.78
CA ASP A 256 11.51 -19.42 13.15
C ASP A 256 12.48 -18.64 12.24
N ASP A 257 12.21 -18.62 10.93
CA ASP A 257 12.99 -17.81 9.97
C ASP A 257 12.89 -16.32 10.27
N ALA A 258 11.69 -15.82 10.56
CA ALA A 258 11.49 -14.40 10.91
C ALA A 258 12.16 -14.02 12.24
N ASP A 259 12.09 -14.89 13.26
CA ASP A 259 12.79 -14.68 14.52
C ASP A 259 14.32 -14.64 14.32
N ALA A 260 14.85 -15.48 13.43
CA ALA A 260 16.28 -15.48 13.10
C ALA A 260 16.71 -14.27 12.25
N THR A 261 15.84 -13.77 11.37
CA THR A 261 16.08 -12.50 10.65
C THR A 261 15.96 -11.29 11.57
N ILE A 262 15.07 -11.29 12.58
CA ILE A 262 15.06 -10.23 13.60
C ILE A 262 16.37 -10.23 14.40
N ARG A 263 16.94 -11.40 14.70
CA ARG A 263 18.28 -11.46 15.33
C ARG A 263 19.38 -10.87 14.44
N LEU A 264 19.30 -11.03 13.12
CA LEU A 264 20.20 -10.34 12.17
C LEU A 264 20.11 -8.81 12.34
N PHE A 265 18.88 -8.28 12.41
CA PHE A 265 18.63 -6.84 12.60
C PHE A 265 19.24 -6.33 13.90
N ASP A 266 18.95 -7.00 15.01
CA ASP A 266 19.44 -6.58 16.32
C ASP A 266 20.97 -6.70 16.45
N LYS A 267 21.58 -7.69 15.78
CA LYS A 267 23.01 -7.96 15.91
C LYS A 267 23.88 -7.09 15.02
N PHE A 268 23.45 -6.81 13.80
CA PHE A 268 24.31 -6.18 12.78
C PHE A 268 23.79 -4.82 12.28
N PHE A 269 22.48 -4.58 12.32
CA PHE A 269 21.92 -3.31 11.85
C PHE A 269 21.63 -2.32 12.99
N LYS A 270 21.39 -2.79 14.21
CA LYS A 270 20.99 -1.92 15.32
C LYS A 270 22.16 -1.07 15.82
N ASP A 271 21.91 0.22 15.97
CA ASP A 271 22.85 1.13 16.62
C ASP A 271 22.58 1.15 18.13
N GLU A 272 23.31 0.30 18.87
CA GLU A 272 23.18 0.21 20.33
C GLU A 272 23.64 1.49 21.08
N GLU A 273 24.39 2.37 20.42
CA GLU A 273 24.90 3.60 21.04
C GLU A 273 23.93 4.78 20.87
N LEU A 274 23.45 5.03 19.65
CA LEU A 274 22.61 6.19 19.33
C LEU A 274 21.17 5.83 18.92
N GLY A 275 20.81 4.55 18.97
CA GLY A 275 19.48 4.04 18.68
C GLY A 275 19.11 4.06 17.20
N GLY A 276 18.03 3.37 16.84
CA GLY A 276 17.62 3.11 15.46
C GLY A 276 18.41 1.98 14.82
N TYR A 277 18.20 1.81 13.51
CA TYR A 277 18.86 0.81 12.70
C TYR A 277 19.56 1.48 11.53
N TYR A 278 20.77 1.02 11.21
CA TYR A 278 21.45 1.35 9.97
C TYR A 278 20.67 0.79 8.78
N SER A 279 20.78 1.48 7.66
CA SER A 279 20.14 1.10 6.40
C SER A 279 20.85 -0.05 5.69
N HIS A 280 22.15 -0.21 5.91
CA HIS A 280 23.02 -1.13 5.18
C HIS A 280 24.09 -1.73 6.09
N ILE A 281 24.54 -2.94 5.73
CA ILE A 281 25.76 -3.56 6.25
C ILE A 281 26.61 -4.12 5.11
N ASP A 282 27.92 -4.17 5.34
CA ASP A 282 28.88 -4.81 4.42
C ASP A 282 28.61 -6.31 4.30
N PRO A 283 28.63 -6.88 3.09
CA PRO A 283 28.29 -8.28 2.86
C PRO A 283 29.31 -9.29 3.41
N ILE A 284 30.53 -8.88 3.78
CA ILE A 284 31.58 -9.78 4.24
C ILE A 284 31.71 -9.72 5.77
N LEU A 285 31.74 -8.51 6.32
CA LEU A 285 31.99 -8.25 7.74
C LEU A 285 30.71 -8.00 8.53
N PHE A 286 29.57 -7.83 7.86
CA PHE A 286 28.30 -7.43 8.46
C PHE A 286 28.41 -6.19 9.35
N SER A 287 29.25 -5.22 8.94
CA SER A 287 29.40 -3.94 9.65
C SER A 287 28.77 -2.79 8.87
N ALA A 288 28.18 -1.85 9.59
CA ALA A 288 27.52 -0.68 9.00
C ALA A 288 28.49 0.49 8.70
N ASP A 289 29.74 0.40 9.14
CA ASP A 289 30.76 1.46 9.07
C ASP A 289 31.88 1.16 8.07
N HIS A 290 31.82 0.03 7.38
CA HIS A 290 32.87 -0.36 6.44
C HIS A 290 32.92 0.56 5.22
N GLU A 291 34.12 0.83 4.72
CA GLU A 291 34.35 1.76 3.59
C GLU A 291 33.73 1.30 2.26
N SER A 292 33.48 -0.01 2.10
CA SER A 292 32.81 -0.58 0.93
C SER A 292 31.41 -0.03 0.72
N LEU A 293 30.74 0.40 1.78
CA LEU A 293 29.38 0.93 1.72
C LEU A 293 29.31 2.34 1.12
N GLY A 294 30.43 3.04 0.95
CA GLY A 294 30.46 4.37 0.34
C GLY A 294 29.49 5.36 0.99
N GLU A 295 28.53 5.89 0.23
CA GLU A 295 27.54 6.85 0.74
C GLU A 295 26.50 6.24 1.70
N ASN A 296 26.39 4.91 1.75
CA ASN A 296 25.48 4.17 2.62
C ASN A 296 26.06 3.88 4.02
N ALA A 297 27.36 4.07 4.22
CA ALA A 297 28.02 3.82 5.51
C ALA A 297 27.38 4.65 6.62
N GLU A 298 27.02 4.01 7.73
CA GLU A 298 26.46 4.62 8.94
C GLU A 298 25.24 5.54 8.67
N ARG A 299 24.37 5.18 7.71
CA ARG A 299 23.12 5.91 7.42
C ARG A 299 21.90 5.23 8.02
N LYS A 300 20.93 6.04 8.45
CA LYS A 300 19.60 5.61 8.93
C LYS A 300 18.52 6.24 8.05
N ASN A 301 17.39 5.57 7.86
CA ASN A 301 16.30 6.10 7.04
C ASN A 301 14.92 5.55 7.42
N TRP A 302 13.87 6.05 6.77
CA TRP A 302 12.51 5.51 6.88
C TRP A 302 12.48 3.99 6.70
N ASN A 303 13.16 3.46 5.69
CA ASN A 303 13.10 2.04 5.34
C ASN A 303 13.67 1.13 6.45
N SER A 304 14.76 1.55 7.11
CA SER A 304 15.39 0.79 8.20
C SER A 304 14.67 0.90 9.54
N VAL A 305 13.84 1.92 9.73
CA VAL A 305 13.12 2.13 11.01
C VAL A 305 11.65 1.75 10.89
N GLY A 306 10.96 2.31 9.89
CA GLY A 306 9.51 2.26 9.77
C GLY A 306 8.95 1.10 8.96
N ASP A 307 9.65 0.63 7.91
CA ASP A 307 9.09 -0.39 7.02
C ASP A 307 8.92 -1.76 7.69
N HIS A 308 9.57 -2.00 8.83
CA HIS A 308 9.29 -3.13 9.71
C HIS A 308 7.80 -3.34 9.96
N ALA A 309 7.08 -2.27 10.28
CA ALA A 309 5.69 -2.32 10.71
C ALA A 309 4.75 -2.84 9.61
N PRO A 310 4.63 -2.19 8.44
CA PRO A 310 3.73 -2.64 7.38
C PRO A 310 4.17 -3.96 6.74
N ALA A 311 5.48 -4.17 6.55
CA ALA A 311 5.96 -5.31 5.76
C ALA A 311 5.66 -6.64 6.44
N TYR A 312 6.00 -6.79 7.74
CA TYR A 312 5.87 -8.08 8.42
C TYR A 312 5.53 -8.00 9.90
N LEU A 313 6.03 -7.00 10.63
CA LEU A 313 6.06 -7.05 12.09
C LEU A 313 4.66 -6.93 12.71
N ILE A 314 3.78 -6.12 12.12
CA ILE A 314 2.37 -6.08 12.51
C ILE A 314 1.70 -7.45 12.29
N ASN A 315 1.88 -8.07 11.13
CA ASN A 315 1.29 -9.38 10.83
C ASN A 315 1.84 -10.48 11.73
N LEU A 316 3.13 -10.43 12.06
CA LEU A 316 3.78 -11.36 12.99
C LEU A 316 3.23 -11.21 14.41
N TYR A 317 3.04 -9.98 14.88
CA TYR A 317 2.35 -9.73 16.15
C TYR A 317 0.90 -10.21 16.11
N LEU A 318 0.14 -9.92 15.05
CA LEU A 318 -1.26 -10.34 14.93
C LEU A 318 -1.41 -11.86 14.96
N ALA A 319 -0.49 -12.60 14.33
CA ALA A 319 -0.50 -14.06 14.29
C ALA A 319 -0.11 -14.70 15.64
N THR A 320 0.76 -14.07 16.42
CA THR A 320 1.36 -14.67 17.64
C THR A 320 0.80 -14.10 18.94
N GLY A 321 0.55 -12.79 18.98
CA GLY A 321 0.33 -12.01 20.19
C GLY A 321 1.54 -11.93 21.11
N ASP A 322 2.75 -12.23 20.60
CA ASP A 322 3.98 -12.20 21.40
C ASP A 322 4.41 -10.75 21.64
N GLN A 323 4.58 -10.42 22.92
CA GLN A 323 4.85 -9.06 23.38
C GLN A 323 6.17 -8.51 22.85
N LYS A 324 7.15 -9.37 22.56
CA LYS A 324 8.44 -8.93 22.00
C LYS A 324 8.29 -8.17 20.67
N TYR A 325 7.33 -8.58 19.83
CA TYR A 325 7.07 -7.90 18.55
C TYR A 325 6.34 -6.57 18.75
N ALA A 326 5.44 -6.50 19.74
CA ALA A 326 4.78 -5.24 20.12
C ALA A 326 5.75 -4.25 20.77
N ASP A 327 6.78 -4.73 21.48
CA ASP A 327 7.85 -3.90 22.04
C ASP A 327 8.79 -3.40 20.93
N PHE A 328 9.08 -4.23 19.93
CA PHE A 328 9.83 -3.81 18.75
C PHE A 328 9.05 -2.75 17.94
N LEU A 329 7.75 -2.94 17.69
CA LEU A 329 6.92 -1.90 17.07
C LEU A 329 6.96 -0.59 17.87
N GLU A 330 6.81 -0.66 19.19
CA GLU A 330 6.86 0.52 20.04
C GLU A 330 8.20 1.26 19.93
N TYR A 331 9.32 0.52 19.89
CA TYR A 331 10.64 1.11 19.71
C TYR A 331 10.78 1.86 18.37
N THR A 332 10.31 1.27 17.27
CA THR A 332 10.39 1.93 15.95
C THR A 332 9.50 3.16 15.90
N PHE A 333 8.28 3.10 16.44
CA PHE A 333 7.37 4.25 16.44
C PHE A 333 7.75 5.36 17.42
N ASP A 334 8.35 5.05 18.57
CA ASP A 334 8.96 6.05 19.43
C ASP A 334 10.10 6.78 18.71
N THR A 335 10.93 6.03 17.99
CA THR A 335 12.01 6.59 17.18
C THR A 335 11.47 7.50 16.06
N ILE A 336 10.42 7.07 15.36
CA ILE A 336 9.77 7.88 14.32
C ILE A 336 9.19 9.16 14.92
N ALA A 337 8.44 9.06 16.01
CA ALA A 337 7.80 10.22 16.65
C ALA A 337 8.82 11.24 17.18
N ASP A 338 10.00 10.79 17.62
CA ASP A 338 11.08 11.65 18.10
C ASP A 338 11.93 12.27 16.97
N LYS A 339 12.33 11.48 15.97
CA LYS A 339 13.40 11.86 15.03
C LYS A 339 12.92 12.41 13.69
N PHE A 340 11.76 11.97 13.20
CA PHE A 340 11.30 12.28 11.84
C PHE A 340 10.64 13.67 11.69
N PRO A 341 9.96 14.24 12.69
CA PRO A 341 9.34 15.55 12.54
C PRO A 341 10.34 16.70 12.32
N ASP A 342 10.20 17.43 11.21
CA ASP A 342 10.97 18.66 10.94
C ASP A 342 10.07 19.89 10.65
N TYR A 343 8.93 19.95 11.33
CA TYR A 343 7.88 20.96 11.06
C TYR A 343 8.24 22.41 11.33
N LYS A 344 9.44 22.68 11.86
CA LYS A 344 9.97 24.05 11.97
C LYS A 344 10.57 24.54 10.64
N ASN A 345 11.04 23.62 9.79
CA ASN A 345 11.75 23.94 8.56
C ASN A 345 11.00 23.47 7.30
N SER A 346 10.25 22.37 7.40
CA SER A 346 9.53 21.76 6.27
C SER A 346 8.16 21.23 6.69
N PRO A 347 7.12 21.24 5.82
CA PRO A 347 5.86 20.56 6.10
C PRO A 347 5.97 19.03 6.01
N PHE A 348 7.11 18.50 5.57
CA PHE A 348 7.34 17.07 5.42
C PHE A 348 8.26 16.54 6.53
N VAL A 349 8.10 15.26 6.87
CA VAL A 349 9.03 14.53 7.75
C VAL A 349 10.40 14.36 7.11
N GLN A 350 11.48 14.36 7.90
CA GLN A 350 12.80 13.94 7.46
C GLN A 350 12.88 12.42 7.39
N GLU A 351 13.46 11.88 6.32
CA GLU A 351 13.43 10.43 6.04
C GLU A 351 14.82 9.81 5.99
N ARG A 352 15.89 10.63 6.00
CA ARG A 352 17.28 10.18 5.92
C ARG A 352 18.15 10.91 6.92
N PHE A 353 19.03 10.16 7.56
CA PHE A 353 19.86 10.64 8.66
C PHE A 353 21.25 10.03 8.59
N TYR A 354 22.22 10.79 9.08
CA TYR A 354 23.48 10.23 9.55
C TYR A 354 23.28 9.48 10.86
N ARG A 355 24.30 8.75 11.30
CA ARG A 355 24.29 7.99 12.56
C ARG A 355 23.82 8.80 13.77
N ASP A 356 24.22 10.06 13.85
CA ASP A 356 23.89 10.98 14.95
C ASP A 356 22.49 11.61 14.86
N TRP A 357 21.66 11.15 13.93
CA TRP A 357 20.33 11.69 13.62
C TRP A 357 20.35 13.11 13.03
N SER A 358 21.50 13.65 12.62
CA SER A 358 21.52 14.83 11.77
C SER A 358 20.97 14.49 10.38
N HIS A 359 20.31 15.45 9.74
CA HIS A 359 19.60 15.22 8.47
C HIS A 359 20.61 14.98 7.34
N ASP A 360 20.46 13.88 6.61
CA ASP A 360 21.19 13.66 5.36
C ASP A 360 20.37 14.24 4.20
N THR A 361 20.79 15.42 3.72
CA THR A 361 20.12 16.16 2.65
C THR A 361 20.84 16.02 1.31
N THR A 362 21.82 15.12 1.20
CA THR A 362 22.71 15.01 0.02
C THR A 362 22.77 13.61 -0.58
N HIS A 363 21.99 12.67 -0.04
CA HIS A 363 22.03 11.26 -0.39
C HIS A 363 21.43 10.93 -1.77
N SER A 364 22.21 10.31 -2.66
CA SER A 364 21.81 9.78 -3.99
C SER A 364 20.74 10.63 -4.72
N TRP A 365 19.68 10.03 -5.28
CA TRP A 365 18.62 10.76 -5.97
C TRP A 365 17.72 11.56 -5.02
N GLN A 366 17.63 11.16 -3.75
CA GLN A 366 16.67 11.76 -2.83
C GLN A 366 17.11 13.17 -2.42
N GLN A 367 18.41 13.43 -2.25
CA GLN A 367 18.92 14.76 -1.90
C GLN A 367 18.08 15.38 -0.75
N ASN A 368 17.69 16.66 -0.84
CA ASN A 368 16.75 17.29 0.09
C ASN A 368 15.29 17.25 -0.41
N ARG A 369 14.83 16.10 -0.90
CA ARG A 369 13.48 15.92 -1.43
C ARG A 369 12.63 15.06 -0.52
N ALA A 370 11.33 15.38 -0.48
CA ALA A 370 10.32 14.71 0.31
C ALA A 370 9.52 13.73 -0.56
N VAL A 371 9.38 12.50 -0.06
CA VAL A 371 8.47 11.51 -0.66
C VAL A 371 7.10 11.67 0.01
N VAL A 372 6.11 12.12 -0.75
CA VAL A 372 4.78 12.43 -0.21
C VAL A 372 4.14 11.18 0.42
N GLY A 373 4.31 10.03 -0.22
CA GLY A 373 3.75 8.75 0.25
C GLY A 373 4.29 8.31 1.60
N HIS A 374 5.57 8.59 1.92
CA HIS A 374 6.16 8.19 3.20
C HIS A 374 5.54 8.94 4.39
N ASN A 375 5.17 10.21 4.21
CA ASN A 375 4.44 10.96 5.24
C ASN A 375 3.11 10.27 5.57
N LEU A 376 2.32 9.93 4.55
CA LEU A 376 1.02 9.27 4.73
C LEU A 376 1.19 7.84 5.27
N LYS A 377 2.22 7.11 4.83
CA LYS A 377 2.59 5.80 5.38
C LYS A 377 2.91 5.89 6.87
N ILE A 378 3.62 6.93 7.32
CA ILE A 378 3.87 7.20 8.75
C ILE A 378 2.57 7.43 9.50
N ALA A 379 1.70 8.32 9.02
CA ALA A 379 0.42 8.60 9.68
C ALA A 379 -0.45 7.35 9.84
N TRP A 380 -0.58 6.57 8.77
CA TRP A 380 -1.30 5.30 8.78
C TRP A 380 -0.75 4.33 9.84
N ASN A 381 0.57 4.15 9.85
CA ASN A 381 1.24 3.22 10.75
C ASN A 381 1.22 3.67 12.22
N LEU A 382 1.35 4.97 12.49
CA LEU A 382 1.20 5.53 13.84
C LEU A 382 -0.19 5.27 14.41
N MET A 383 -1.25 5.34 13.60
CA MET A 383 -2.61 5.05 14.08
C MET A 383 -2.83 3.55 14.35
N ARG A 384 -2.20 2.65 13.58
CA ARG A 384 -2.16 1.22 13.92
C ARG A 384 -1.44 0.99 15.24
N MET A 385 -0.29 1.64 15.45
CA MET A 385 0.43 1.53 16.71
C MET A 385 -0.34 2.11 17.88
N ASN A 386 -1.01 3.25 17.70
CA ASN A 386 -1.81 3.90 18.73
C ASN A 386 -3.00 3.01 19.17
N SER A 387 -3.51 2.16 18.26
CA SER A 387 -4.53 1.16 18.60
C SER A 387 -3.98 0.00 19.44
N LEU A 388 -2.69 -0.31 19.31
CA LEU A 388 -1.99 -1.35 20.08
C LEU A 388 -1.47 -0.84 21.44
N LYS A 389 -0.67 0.24 21.43
CA LYS A 389 -0.17 0.94 22.61
C LYS A 389 -0.34 2.43 22.42
N ALA A 390 -1.43 2.97 22.95
CA ALA A 390 -1.76 4.37 22.77
C ALA A 390 -0.72 5.32 23.39
N LYS A 391 -0.27 6.31 22.61
CA LYS A 391 0.53 7.44 23.09
C LYS A 391 0.04 8.72 22.42
N PRO A 392 -0.14 9.83 23.17
CA PRO A 392 -0.57 11.10 22.59
C PRO A 392 0.29 11.54 21.41
N ALA A 393 1.62 11.37 21.51
CA ALA A 393 2.56 11.73 20.45
C ALA A 393 2.29 11.03 19.12
N TYR A 394 1.79 9.79 19.12
CA TYR A 394 1.49 9.06 17.89
C TYR A 394 0.28 9.66 17.17
N GLU A 395 -0.81 9.87 17.91
CA GLU A 395 -2.02 10.48 17.35
C GLU A 395 -1.78 11.93 16.92
N GLU A 396 -1.08 12.72 17.74
CA GLU A 396 -0.75 14.12 17.43
C GLU A 396 0.06 14.23 16.13
N LEU A 397 1.08 13.38 15.96
CA LEU A 397 1.88 13.37 14.74
C LEU A 397 1.07 12.90 13.52
N ALA A 398 0.30 11.82 13.65
CA ALA A 398 -0.52 11.29 12.57
C ALA A 398 -1.57 12.32 12.09
N ARG A 399 -2.26 12.99 13.02
CA ARG A 399 -3.20 14.07 12.71
C ARG A 399 -2.51 15.24 12.02
N LYS A 400 -1.37 15.68 12.56
CA LYS A 400 -0.59 16.78 11.98
C LYS A 400 -0.19 16.49 10.54
N ILE A 401 0.24 15.26 10.24
CA ILE A 401 0.50 14.84 8.85
C ILE A 401 -0.79 14.91 8.04
N GLY A 402 -1.88 14.28 8.49
CA GLY A 402 -3.17 14.26 7.78
C GLY A 402 -3.76 15.65 7.51
N GLU A 403 -3.49 16.63 8.36
CA GLU A 403 -3.95 18.02 8.20
C GLU A 403 -3.08 18.82 7.21
N ILE A 404 -1.75 18.57 7.19
CA ILE A 404 -0.81 19.33 6.36
C ILE A 404 -0.74 18.77 4.93
N MET A 405 -0.67 17.44 4.80
CA MET A 405 -0.37 16.76 3.53
C MET A 405 -1.30 17.14 2.37
N PRO A 406 -2.63 17.31 2.54
CA PRO A 406 -3.50 17.70 1.43
C PRO A 406 -3.00 18.96 0.72
N ALA A 407 -2.60 19.99 1.46
CA ALA A 407 -2.20 21.28 0.89
C ALA A 407 -0.86 21.26 0.14
N VAL A 408 0.05 20.34 0.49
CA VAL A 408 1.44 20.36 -0.01
C VAL A 408 1.81 19.13 -0.84
N GLY A 409 1.05 18.03 -0.74
CA GLY A 409 1.35 16.75 -1.39
C GLY A 409 0.25 16.23 -2.33
N SER A 410 -0.96 16.81 -2.32
CA SER A 410 -2.05 16.38 -3.20
C SER A 410 -2.31 17.36 -4.35
N ASP A 411 -2.77 16.83 -5.49
CA ASP A 411 -3.26 17.63 -6.60
C ASP A 411 -4.71 18.05 -6.33
N ARG A 412 -4.89 19.24 -5.74
CA ARG A 412 -6.22 19.75 -5.36
C ARG A 412 -7.16 20.00 -6.54
N GLN A 413 -6.63 20.08 -7.78
CA GLN A 413 -7.44 20.30 -8.98
C GLN A 413 -7.87 18.99 -9.64
N ARG A 414 -6.93 18.06 -9.80
CA ARG A 414 -7.13 16.82 -10.59
C ARG A 414 -7.40 15.60 -9.73
N GLY A 415 -7.18 15.71 -8.42
CA GLY A 415 -7.17 14.59 -7.48
C GLY A 415 -5.87 13.80 -7.50
N GLY A 416 -5.70 12.94 -6.50
CA GLY A 416 -4.51 12.12 -6.32
C GLY A 416 -3.33 12.86 -5.68
N TRP A 417 -2.26 12.12 -5.46
CA TRP A 417 -1.09 12.50 -4.67
C TRP A 417 0.18 12.49 -5.52
N TYR A 418 0.98 13.54 -5.39
CA TYR A 418 2.22 13.70 -6.13
C TYR A 418 3.31 12.74 -5.64
N ASP A 419 4.32 12.54 -6.48
CA ASP A 419 5.42 11.63 -6.21
C ASP A 419 6.43 12.20 -5.21
N VAL A 420 7.43 12.90 -5.74
CA VAL A 420 8.51 13.53 -4.98
C VAL A 420 8.54 15.04 -5.23
N VAL A 421 8.68 15.80 -4.15
CA VAL A 421 8.78 17.27 -4.18
C VAL A 421 10.03 17.74 -3.45
N GLU A 422 10.51 18.93 -3.80
CA GLU A 422 11.54 19.61 -3.03
C GLU A 422 11.02 19.86 -1.60
N ARG A 423 11.83 19.53 -0.58
CA ARG A 423 11.40 19.55 0.84
C ARG A 423 11.19 20.96 1.37
N VAL A 424 11.90 21.93 0.80
CA VAL A 424 11.84 23.35 1.14
C VAL A 424 11.56 24.18 -0.11
N LYS A 425 10.99 25.36 0.07
CA LYS A 425 10.82 26.35 -1.00
C LYS A 425 12.09 27.19 -1.10
N GLU A 426 12.47 27.59 -2.31
CA GLU A 426 13.60 28.50 -2.52
C GLU A 426 13.11 29.94 -2.74
N GLY A 427 13.77 30.92 -2.13
CA GLY A 427 13.49 32.34 -2.37
C GLY A 427 12.02 32.74 -2.12
N ASP A 428 11.35 33.25 -3.15
CA ASP A 428 9.96 33.73 -3.14
C ASP A 428 8.97 32.71 -3.74
N GLU A 429 9.36 31.44 -3.86
CA GLU A 429 8.47 30.40 -4.39
C GLU A 429 7.19 30.24 -3.56
N GLU A 430 6.06 30.16 -4.26
CA GLU A 430 4.75 29.95 -3.63
C GLU A 430 4.42 28.46 -3.44
N SER A 431 5.08 27.56 -4.19
CA SER A 431 4.83 26.12 -4.20
C SER A 431 6.11 25.30 -4.08
N TYR A 432 6.02 24.12 -3.46
CA TYR A 432 7.10 23.12 -3.49
C TYR A 432 7.24 22.58 -4.91
N ARG A 433 8.46 22.57 -5.46
CA ARG A 433 8.71 22.12 -6.83
C ARG A 433 8.67 20.60 -6.91
N PHE A 434 8.18 20.07 -8.03
CA PHE A 434 8.33 18.65 -8.32
C PHE A 434 9.80 18.33 -8.57
N ALA A 435 10.29 17.22 -8.03
CA ALA A 435 11.68 16.81 -8.25
C ALA A 435 11.97 16.54 -9.74
N TRP A 436 11.02 15.92 -10.44
CA TRP A 436 11.18 15.55 -11.85
C TRP A 436 9.91 15.75 -12.69
N HIS A 437 8.74 15.46 -12.11
CA HIS A 437 7.47 15.43 -12.82
C HIS A 437 6.27 15.52 -11.86
N ASP A 438 5.09 15.78 -12.42
CA ASP A 438 3.80 15.84 -11.70
C ASP A 438 2.98 14.54 -11.81
N ARG A 439 3.59 13.46 -12.30
CA ARG A 439 2.99 12.12 -12.36
C ARG A 439 2.67 11.60 -10.95
N LYS A 440 1.79 10.60 -10.90
CA LYS A 440 1.25 10.03 -9.67
C LYS A 440 1.48 8.53 -9.68
N ALA A 441 2.18 8.03 -8.67
CA ALA A 441 2.50 6.62 -8.50
C ALA A 441 1.40 5.89 -7.72
N TRP A 442 1.13 4.65 -8.12
CA TRP A 442 0.06 3.82 -7.55
C TRP A 442 0.22 3.67 -6.04
N TRP A 443 1.41 3.31 -5.57
CA TRP A 443 1.67 2.98 -4.17
C TRP A 443 1.45 4.17 -3.24
N GLN A 444 1.68 5.40 -3.71
CA GLN A 444 1.44 6.60 -2.90
C GLN A 444 -0.04 6.92 -2.75
N GLN A 445 -0.84 6.61 -3.77
CA GLN A 445 -2.29 6.72 -3.65
C GLN A 445 -2.81 5.74 -2.60
N GLU A 446 -2.26 4.54 -2.58
CA GLU A 446 -2.62 3.52 -1.59
C GLU A 446 -2.29 3.97 -0.16
N GLN A 447 -1.08 4.50 0.06
CA GLN A 447 -0.71 5.03 1.38
C GLN A 447 -1.64 6.16 1.83
N ALA A 448 -2.06 7.02 0.90
CA ALA A 448 -3.02 8.07 1.20
C ALA A 448 -4.39 7.51 1.61
N ILE A 449 -4.93 6.56 0.83
CA ILE A 449 -6.22 5.91 1.13
C ILE A 449 -6.18 5.29 2.53
N LEU A 450 -5.17 4.46 2.81
CA LEU A 450 -5.05 3.77 4.09
C LEU A 450 -4.87 4.73 5.27
N ALA A 451 -4.10 5.82 5.09
CA ALA A 451 -3.92 6.85 6.10
C ALA A 451 -5.23 7.55 6.46
N TYR A 452 -5.99 8.02 5.48
CA TYR A 452 -7.21 8.77 5.75
C TYR A 452 -8.36 7.87 6.21
N LEU A 453 -8.45 6.63 5.71
CA LEU A 453 -9.41 5.65 6.22
C LEU A 453 -9.15 5.32 7.69
N ILE A 454 -7.90 5.04 8.09
CA ILE A 454 -7.62 4.74 9.50
C ILE A 454 -7.77 5.97 10.39
N LEU A 455 -7.35 7.17 9.94
CA LEU A 455 -7.57 8.41 10.68
C LEU A 455 -9.06 8.60 10.93
N ASN A 456 -9.89 8.57 9.89
CA ASN A 456 -11.33 8.69 10.08
C ASN A 456 -11.93 7.58 10.97
N GLY A 457 -11.57 6.31 10.75
CA GLY A 457 -12.11 5.17 11.51
C GLY A 457 -11.72 5.14 12.99
N THR A 458 -10.63 5.82 13.36
CA THR A 458 -10.12 5.86 14.74
C THR A 458 -10.46 7.16 15.46
N VAL A 459 -10.34 8.30 14.77
CA VAL A 459 -10.52 9.63 15.37
C VAL A 459 -11.73 10.41 14.86
N GLY A 460 -12.43 9.92 13.84
CA GLY A 460 -13.54 10.61 13.19
C GLY A 460 -13.09 11.80 12.33
N GLY A 461 -14.04 12.68 11.99
CA GLY A 461 -13.78 13.93 11.24
C GLY A 461 -14.16 13.82 9.77
N ASP A 462 -15.06 14.71 9.35
CA ASP A 462 -15.60 14.75 7.98
C ASP A 462 -14.52 15.08 6.95
N ASP A 463 -13.51 15.88 7.32
CA ASP A 463 -12.39 16.21 6.43
C ASP A 463 -11.54 14.98 6.11
N PHE A 464 -11.23 14.11 7.08
CA PHE A 464 -10.49 12.88 6.81
C PHE A 464 -11.30 11.90 5.97
N LEU A 465 -12.60 11.76 6.21
CA LEU A 465 -13.46 10.94 5.36
C LEU A 465 -13.51 11.48 3.93
N ARG A 466 -13.56 12.82 3.78
CA ARG A 466 -13.54 13.47 2.48
C ARG A 466 -12.24 13.19 1.73
N GLU A 467 -11.08 13.32 2.38
CA GLU A 467 -9.78 13.05 1.76
C GLU A 467 -9.63 11.54 1.41
N ALA A 468 -10.12 10.63 2.25
CA ALA A 468 -10.17 9.19 1.94
C ALA A 468 -10.96 8.92 0.66
N ARG A 469 -12.21 9.40 0.60
CA ARG A 469 -13.10 9.24 -0.57
C ARG A 469 -12.52 9.85 -1.84
N GLN A 470 -11.85 11.00 -1.75
CA GLN A 470 -11.18 11.61 -2.90
C GLN A 470 -10.00 10.76 -3.41
N ALA A 471 -9.20 10.20 -2.50
CA ALA A 471 -8.09 9.32 -2.86
C ALA A 471 -8.60 8.00 -3.47
N GLU A 472 -9.61 7.37 -2.87
CA GLU A 472 -10.25 6.16 -3.39
C GLU A 472 -10.89 6.40 -4.76
N ALA A 473 -11.56 7.54 -4.93
CA ALA A 473 -12.15 7.94 -6.21
C ALA A 473 -11.09 8.07 -7.30
N PHE A 474 -9.96 8.73 -7.00
CA PHE A 474 -8.88 8.92 -7.96
C PHE A 474 -8.25 7.57 -8.34
N TYR A 475 -7.92 6.74 -7.35
CA TYR A 475 -7.33 5.42 -7.58
C TYR A 475 -8.23 4.54 -8.46
N ASN A 476 -9.49 4.36 -8.06
CA ASN A 476 -10.43 3.47 -8.76
C ASN A 476 -10.83 4.01 -10.14
N THR A 477 -10.64 5.30 -10.42
CA THR A 477 -10.94 5.89 -11.74
C THR A 477 -9.77 5.74 -12.72
N PHE A 478 -8.53 5.88 -12.24
CA PHE A 478 -7.37 6.10 -13.13
C PHE A 478 -6.30 5.01 -13.08
N PHE A 479 -6.20 4.22 -12.00
CA PHE A 479 -5.14 3.21 -11.87
C PHE A 479 -5.55 1.83 -12.32
N LEU A 480 -6.85 1.49 -12.30
CA LEU A 480 -7.33 0.20 -12.73
C LEU A 480 -7.19 0.06 -14.25
N ASP A 481 -6.50 -0.98 -14.71
CA ASP A 481 -6.35 -1.30 -16.12
C ASP A 481 -7.44 -2.28 -16.53
N HIS A 482 -8.57 -1.75 -16.99
CA HIS A 482 -9.73 -2.56 -17.39
C HIS A 482 -9.54 -3.32 -18.71
N ASP A 483 -8.44 -3.08 -19.42
CA ASP A 483 -8.16 -3.74 -20.71
C ASP A 483 -7.26 -4.98 -20.51
N GLU A 484 -6.18 -4.85 -19.76
CA GLU A 484 -5.20 -5.93 -19.53
C GLU A 484 -5.28 -6.56 -18.13
N GLY A 485 -5.89 -5.87 -17.17
CA GLY A 485 -5.95 -6.26 -15.76
C GLY A 485 -4.84 -5.62 -14.90
N ALA A 486 -4.98 -5.81 -13.59
CA ALA A 486 -4.15 -5.19 -12.57
C ALA A 486 -4.11 -3.65 -12.65
N VAL A 487 -3.06 -3.01 -12.11
CA VAL A 487 -2.99 -1.55 -11.96
C VAL A 487 -1.87 -0.97 -12.82
N TYR A 488 -2.00 0.28 -13.25
CA TYR A 488 -0.89 1.02 -13.87
C TYR A 488 0.14 1.40 -12.80
N PHE A 489 1.41 1.46 -13.19
CA PHE A 489 2.48 1.95 -12.30
C PHE A 489 2.32 3.45 -12.05
N ASN A 490 2.24 4.24 -13.12
CA ASN A 490 2.08 5.68 -13.03
C ASN A 490 0.93 6.17 -13.91
N VAL A 491 0.29 7.25 -13.47
CA VAL A 491 -0.58 8.08 -14.31
C VAL A 491 0.00 9.48 -14.42
N LEU A 492 -0.25 10.15 -15.54
CA LEU A 492 -0.01 11.59 -15.69
C LEU A 492 -0.89 12.37 -14.71
N ALA A 493 -0.59 13.65 -14.49
CA ALA A 493 -1.38 14.48 -13.59
C ALA A 493 -2.88 14.48 -13.93
N SER A 494 -3.25 14.37 -15.22
CA SER A 494 -4.64 14.25 -15.69
C SER A 494 -5.34 12.92 -15.38
N GLY A 495 -4.61 11.90 -14.90
CA GLY A 495 -5.11 10.55 -14.70
C GLY A 495 -4.96 9.63 -15.93
N THR A 496 -4.36 10.10 -17.02
CA THR A 496 -4.03 9.23 -18.18
C THR A 496 -2.88 8.27 -17.84
N PRO A 497 -2.95 6.97 -18.17
CA PRO A 497 -1.86 6.03 -17.92
C PRO A 497 -0.54 6.45 -18.55
N TYR A 498 0.55 6.32 -17.80
CA TYR A 498 1.91 6.56 -18.29
C TYR A 498 2.61 5.23 -18.59
N LEU A 499 2.93 4.99 -19.86
CA LEU A 499 3.36 3.67 -20.35
C LEU A 499 4.75 3.68 -21.04
N LEU A 500 5.74 4.35 -20.45
CA LEU A 500 7.12 4.39 -20.96
C LEU A 500 8.09 3.68 -20.01
N GLY A 501 9.17 3.11 -20.59
CA GLY A 501 10.26 2.51 -19.82
C GLY A 501 9.82 1.33 -18.96
N THR A 502 10.35 1.23 -17.74
CA THR A 502 9.98 0.23 -16.72
C THR A 502 8.64 0.55 -16.05
N GLU A 503 8.18 1.80 -16.11
CA GLU A 503 6.92 2.28 -15.51
C GLU A 503 5.67 1.87 -16.31
N ARG A 504 5.83 1.04 -17.34
CA ARG A 504 4.71 0.37 -18.03
C ARG A 504 4.50 -1.07 -17.57
N LEU A 505 5.43 -1.61 -16.79
CA LEU A 505 5.43 -3.01 -16.38
C LEU A 505 4.43 -3.22 -15.24
N LYS A 506 3.83 -4.42 -15.20
CA LYS A 506 2.95 -4.88 -14.12
C LYS A 506 3.70 -5.68 -13.06
N GLY A 507 4.93 -6.07 -13.38
CA GLY A 507 5.90 -6.69 -12.49
C GLY A 507 7.26 -6.09 -12.79
N SER A 508 7.97 -5.65 -11.76
CA SER A 508 9.33 -5.14 -11.83
C SER A 508 9.94 -5.24 -10.43
N HIS A 509 11.21 -4.87 -10.31
CA HIS A 509 11.83 -4.69 -9.01
C HIS A 509 10.94 -3.87 -8.03
N SER A 510 10.34 -2.77 -8.49
CA SER A 510 9.54 -1.89 -7.63
C SER A 510 8.06 -2.30 -7.52
N MET A 511 7.56 -3.20 -8.39
CA MET A 511 6.15 -3.53 -8.48
C MET A 511 5.91 -5.04 -8.51
N SER A 512 5.06 -5.51 -7.61
CA SER A 512 4.47 -6.84 -7.59
C SER A 512 3.13 -6.74 -6.85
N MET A 513 2.56 -7.86 -6.42
CA MET A 513 1.21 -7.91 -5.83
C MET A 513 1.15 -7.55 -4.33
N TYR A 514 2.11 -6.81 -3.78
CA TYR A 514 2.05 -6.40 -2.36
C TYR A 514 1.12 -5.21 -2.16
N HIS A 515 1.48 -4.10 -2.79
CA HIS A 515 0.88 -2.78 -2.58
C HIS A 515 -0.62 -2.76 -2.89
N SER A 516 -1.00 -3.20 -4.10
CA SER A 516 -2.40 -3.27 -4.51
C SER A 516 -3.24 -4.24 -3.67
N ALA A 517 -2.63 -5.35 -3.21
CA ALA A 517 -3.33 -6.32 -2.36
C ALA A 517 -3.49 -5.82 -0.93
N GLU A 518 -2.48 -5.15 -0.37
CA GLU A 518 -2.54 -4.50 0.93
C GLU A 518 -3.61 -3.41 0.94
N LEU A 519 -3.67 -2.59 -0.12
CA LEU A 519 -4.75 -1.62 -0.30
C LEU A 519 -6.11 -2.31 -0.28
N CYS A 520 -6.33 -3.32 -1.13
CA CYS A 520 -7.63 -3.98 -1.20
C CYS A 520 -7.99 -4.64 0.14
N TYR A 521 -7.03 -5.31 0.77
CA TYR A 521 -7.22 -5.98 2.04
C TYR A 521 -7.66 -5.00 3.13
N LEU A 522 -6.91 -3.93 3.32
CA LEU A 522 -7.13 -3.00 4.43
C LEU A 522 -8.21 -1.97 4.14
N SER A 523 -8.42 -1.56 2.88
CA SER A 523 -9.58 -0.76 2.51
C SER A 523 -10.88 -1.53 2.72
N ALA A 524 -10.91 -2.85 2.46
CA ALA A 524 -12.07 -3.67 2.81
C ALA A 524 -12.31 -3.66 4.33
N VAL A 525 -11.25 -3.90 5.12
CA VAL A 525 -11.29 -3.90 6.59
C VAL A 525 -11.77 -2.57 7.14
N TYR A 526 -11.17 -1.44 6.74
CA TYR A 526 -11.49 -0.13 7.30
C TYR A 526 -12.86 0.36 6.85
N ASN A 527 -13.18 0.27 5.55
CA ASN A 527 -14.48 0.72 5.06
C ASN A 527 -15.63 -0.07 5.69
N ASN A 528 -15.53 -1.40 5.76
CA ASN A 528 -16.61 -2.20 6.31
C ASN A 528 -16.63 -2.16 7.83
N LEU A 529 -15.51 -2.48 8.50
CA LEU A 529 -15.53 -2.70 9.94
C LEU A 529 -15.45 -1.41 10.77
N LEU A 530 -14.66 -0.42 10.34
CA LEU A 530 -14.47 0.82 11.12
C LEU A 530 -15.45 1.93 10.75
N ILE A 531 -15.72 2.11 9.46
CA ILE A 531 -16.45 3.29 8.96
C ILE A 531 -17.94 2.99 8.76
N ASN A 532 -18.27 1.95 7.99
CA ASN A 532 -19.64 1.68 7.57
C ASN A 532 -20.40 0.68 8.46
N GLY A 533 -19.76 0.09 9.47
CA GLY A 533 -20.42 -0.80 10.44
C GLY A 533 -20.95 -2.11 9.84
N ARG A 534 -20.21 -2.72 8.91
CA ARG A 534 -20.59 -3.94 8.17
C ARG A 534 -19.72 -5.13 8.54
N GLU A 535 -20.34 -6.31 8.62
CA GLU A 535 -19.66 -7.57 8.89
C GLU A 535 -18.79 -8.03 7.71
N MET A 536 -17.74 -8.81 7.99
CA MET A 536 -16.85 -9.39 6.99
C MET A 536 -16.40 -10.79 7.38
N ASP A 537 -16.14 -11.62 6.37
CA ASP A 537 -15.60 -12.97 6.53
C ASP A 537 -14.09 -12.97 6.25
N PHE A 538 -13.34 -13.75 7.04
CA PHE A 538 -11.90 -14.01 6.88
C PHE A 538 -11.63 -15.51 6.90
N HIS A 539 -10.62 -15.94 6.15
CA HIS A 539 -10.31 -17.35 5.92
C HIS A 539 -8.88 -17.70 6.35
N PHE A 540 -8.73 -18.82 7.04
CA PHE A 540 -7.46 -19.36 7.52
C PHE A 540 -7.39 -20.86 7.22
N GLN A 541 -6.17 -21.41 7.14
CA GLN A 541 -5.97 -22.85 6.96
C GLN A 541 -4.81 -23.40 7.80
N PRO A 542 -4.87 -23.25 9.13
CA PRO A 542 -3.80 -23.70 10.00
C PRO A 542 -3.74 -25.21 10.14
N ASP A 543 -2.56 -25.75 10.43
CA ASP A 543 -2.46 -27.02 11.17
C ASP A 543 -2.61 -26.71 12.67
N PRO A 544 -3.62 -27.26 13.37
CA PRO A 544 -3.78 -27.01 14.80
C PRO A 544 -2.54 -27.35 15.62
N THR A 545 -1.74 -28.34 15.18
CA THR A 545 -0.55 -28.81 15.91
C THR A 545 0.64 -27.87 15.84
N ASP A 546 0.67 -26.96 14.86
CA ASP A 546 1.74 -25.95 14.72
C ASP A 546 1.49 -24.70 15.58
N LEU A 547 0.25 -24.52 16.09
CA LEU A 547 -0.12 -23.35 16.87
C LEU A 547 -0.03 -23.62 18.38
N PRO A 548 0.62 -22.71 19.16
CA PRO A 548 0.60 -22.78 20.62
C PRO A 548 -0.83 -22.86 21.17
N ASP A 549 -1.07 -23.84 22.05
CA ASP A 549 -2.38 -24.13 22.67
C ASP A 549 -3.54 -24.36 21.68
N ARG A 550 -3.22 -24.62 20.40
CA ARG A 550 -4.15 -24.68 19.26
C ARG A 550 -4.97 -23.39 19.11
N VAL A 551 -4.39 -22.24 19.42
CA VAL A 551 -5.08 -20.95 19.37
C VAL A 551 -4.73 -20.20 18.08
N LEU A 552 -5.73 -19.99 17.23
CA LEU A 552 -5.66 -19.12 16.07
C LEU A 552 -6.09 -17.70 16.45
N ARG A 553 -5.29 -16.70 16.11
CA ARG A 553 -5.63 -15.28 16.26
C ARG A 553 -6.20 -14.73 14.96
N VAL A 554 -7.32 -14.04 15.03
CA VAL A 554 -8.14 -13.74 13.84
C VAL A 554 -8.42 -12.26 13.64
N SER A 555 -7.72 -11.39 14.39
CA SER A 555 -7.81 -9.94 14.16
C SER A 555 -7.27 -9.59 12.77
N PRO A 556 -8.00 -8.79 11.97
CA PRO A 556 -7.63 -8.49 10.58
C PRO A 556 -6.57 -7.38 10.48
N ASP A 557 -6.46 -6.52 11.49
CA ASP A 557 -5.39 -5.54 11.61
C ASP A 557 -5.28 -5.11 13.08
N LEU A 558 -4.39 -4.16 13.39
CA LEU A 558 -4.37 -3.44 14.67
C LEU A 558 -5.50 -2.39 14.71
N LEU A 559 -6.74 -2.88 14.79
CA LEU A 559 -7.93 -2.04 14.99
C LEU A 559 -8.03 -1.59 16.46
N PRO A 560 -8.72 -0.47 16.77
CA PRO A 560 -8.90 -0.05 18.16
C PRO A 560 -9.56 -1.14 18.99
N ALA A 561 -9.01 -1.40 20.18
CA ALA A 561 -9.50 -2.47 21.05
C ALA A 561 -11.03 -2.39 21.27
N GLY A 562 -11.72 -3.50 21.04
CA GLY A 562 -13.17 -3.60 21.18
C GLY A 562 -13.98 -2.98 20.05
N SER A 563 -13.38 -2.55 18.93
CA SER A 563 -14.13 -2.07 17.76
C SER A 563 -14.84 -3.17 16.97
N VAL A 564 -14.35 -4.42 17.08
CA VAL A 564 -14.91 -5.59 16.42
C VAL A 564 -14.90 -6.78 17.36
N GLU A 565 -15.76 -7.76 17.08
CA GLU A 565 -15.80 -9.06 17.76
C GLU A 565 -16.11 -10.19 16.78
N VAL A 566 -15.77 -11.43 17.16
CA VAL A 566 -16.14 -12.62 16.37
C VAL A 566 -17.64 -12.87 16.50
N ALA A 567 -18.35 -12.83 15.36
CA ALA A 567 -19.77 -13.11 15.27
C ALA A 567 -20.05 -14.62 15.12
N SER A 568 -19.26 -15.32 14.32
CA SER A 568 -19.37 -16.76 14.08
C SER A 568 -18.08 -17.35 13.55
N VAL A 569 -17.88 -18.64 13.79
CA VAL A 569 -16.77 -19.42 13.25
C VAL A 569 -17.30 -20.70 12.61
N GLU A 570 -16.74 -21.07 11.47
CA GLU A 570 -16.91 -22.38 10.84
C GLU A 570 -15.55 -23.04 10.70
N ILE A 571 -15.45 -24.33 11.02
CA ILE A 571 -14.29 -25.18 10.75
C ILE A 571 -14.74 -26.32 9.85
N ASP A 572 -14.11 -26.45 8.67
CA ASP A 572 -14.48 -27.39 7.61
C ASP A 572 -15.99 -27.35 7.31
N GLU A 573 -16.51 -26.13 7.08
CA GLU A 573 -17.92 -25.82 6.77
C GLU A 573 -18.92 -26.19 7.87
N LYS A 574 -18.44 -26.47 9.10
CA LYS A 574 -19.28 -26.80 10.25
C LYS A 574 -19.20 -25.70 11.30
N PRO A 575 -20.33 -25.29 11.92
CA PRO A 575 -20.32 -24.33 13.01
C PRO A 575 -19.37 -24.73 14.13
N TRP A 576 -18.58 -23.77 14.61
CA TRP A 576 -17.63 -23.95 15.70
C TRP A 576 -17.89 -22.91 16.79
N THR A 577 -17.83 -23.34 18.06
CA THR A 577 -18.23 -22.51 19.21
C THR A 577 -17.12 -22.23 20.21
N ASP A 578 -15.95 -22.86 20.07
CA ASP A 578 -14.82 -22.65 20.97
C ASP A 578 -13.95 -21.49 20.46
N PHE A 579 -14.42 -20.27 20.70
CA PHE A 579 -13.74 -19.03 20.34
C PHE A 579 -14.01 -17.93 21.38
N ASP A 580 -13.03 -17.03 21.55
CA ASP A 580 -13.19 -15.80 22.32
C ASP A 580 -13.59 -14.67 21.38
N ALA A 581 -14.86 -14.26 21.46
CA ALA A 581 -15.40 -13.22 20.61
C ALA A 581 -14.69 -11.87 20.77
N LYS A 582 -14.33 -11.49 22.00
CA LYS A 582 -13.70 -10.19 22.29
C LYS A 582 -12.19 -10.26 22.18
N GLY A 583 -11.60 -11.39 22.56
CA GLY A 583 -10.18 -11.66 22.41
C GLY A 583 -9.74 -11.90 20.96
N LEU A 584 -10.69 -12.04 20.02
CA LEU A 584 -10.43 -12.35 18.61
C LEU A 584 -9.54 -13.58 18.45
N THR A 585 -9.89 -14.66 19.16
CA THR A 585 -9.19 -15.94 19.08
C THR A 585 -10.14 -17.11 18.89
N VAL A 586 -9.68 -18.14 18.18
CA VAL A 586 -10.40 -19.40 17.94
C VAL A 586 -9.54 -20.53 18.48
N ARG A 587 -10.08 -21.37 19.37
CA ARG A 587 -9.40 -22.60 19.79
C ARG A 587 -9.74 -23.70 18.79
N LEU A 588 -8.73 -24.22 18.11
CA LEU A 588 -8.86 -25.22 17.06
C LEU A 588 -9.05 -26.63 17.65
N PRO A 589 -9.72 -27.53 16.90
CA PRO A 589 -9.89 -28.93 17.30
C PRO A 589 -8.54 -29.65 17.43
N ASP A 590 -8.49 -30.66 18.28
CA ASP A 590 -7.32 -31.53 18.44
C ASP A 590 -7.30 -32.59 17.33
N VAL A 591 -6.89 -32.18 16.14
CA VAL A 591 -6.76 -33.03 14.95
C VAL A 591 -5.38 -32.85 14.32
N GLN A 592 -4.95 -33.87 13.58
CA GLN A 592 -3.75 -33.78 12.75
C GLN A 592 -4.11 -33.28 11.36
N GLY A 593 -3.24 -32.44 10.80
CA GLY A 593 -3.44 -31.88 9.48
C GLY A 593 -4.24 -30.58 9.49
N ARG A 594 -4.25 -29.93 8.34
CA ARG A 594 -4.85 -28.61 8.17
C ARG A 594 -6.37 -28.64 8.23
N VAL A 595 -6.94 -27.59 8.82
CA VAL A 595 -8.38 -27.34 8.87
C VAL A 595 -8.72 -26.01 8.21
N LYS A 596 -9.83 -25.94 7.46
CA LYS A 596 -10.29 -24.67 6.90
C LYS A 596 -11.11 -23.92 7.94
N VAL A 597 -10.70 -22.72 8.30
CA VAL A 597 -11.39 -21.88 9.27
C VAL A 597 -11.94 -20.65 8.56
N LYS A 598 -13.25 -20.44 8.69
CA LYS A 598 -13.92 -19.22 8.27
C LYS A 598 -14.41 -18.48 9.49
N VAL A 599 -14.04 -17.20 9.62
CA VAL A 599 -14.41 -16.35 10.75
C VAL A 599 -15.17 -15.15 10.25
N ARG A 600 -16.37 -14.92 10.79
CA ARG A 600 -17.10 -13.67 10.58
C ARG A 600 -16.80 -12.71 11.71
N LEU A 601 -16.32 -11.53 11.38
CA LEU A 601 -16.20 -10.42 12.31
C LEU A 601 -17.35 -9.44 12.12
N ARG A 602 -17.84 -8.89 13.24
CA ARG A 602 -18.82 -7.80 13.24
C ARG A 602 -18.31 -6.59 14.01
N PRO A 603 -18.66 -5.37 13.58
CA PRO A 603 -18.39 -4.17 14.37
C PRO A 603 -19.18 -4.18 15.68
N VAL A 604 -18.55 -3.70 16.75
CA VAL A 604 -19.24 -3.40 18.00
C VAL A 604 -19.75 -1.96 17.91
N THR A 605 -21.06 -1.78 18.08
CA THR A 605 -21.68 -0.45 18.06
C THR A 605 -21.03 0.42 19.14
N ARG A 606 -20.36 1.51 18.73
CA ARG A 606 -19.72 2.48 19.64
C ARG A 606 -20.72 3.45 20.22
#